data_AF-A0A8T4N7N1-F1
#
_entry.id   AF-A0A8T4N7N1-F1
#
_cell.length_a   1.000
_cell.length_b   1.000
_cell.length_c   1.000
_cell.angle_alpha   90.00
_cell.angle_beta   90.00
_cell.angle_gamma   90.00
#
_symmetry.space_group_name_H-M   'P 1'
#
loop_
_entity.id
_entity.type
_entity.pdbx_description
1 polymer ?
#
loop_
_entity_poly.entity_id
_entity_poly.type
_entity_poly.pdbx_seq_one_letter_code
_entity_poly.pdbx_strand_id
1 'polypeptide(L)'
;MTENKPKQIQAIDLVKELFEHIHGNLGLLRFSVEKLEPKNGVPNNMNSNTWEVIFSFYKTLSSQQPTKYLAEVILDTKIVSFNEIDESGKPTEKKKTYQIVEEASEEPEAKK
;
A
#
# COMPACT_ATOMS: atom_id res chain seq x y z
N MET A 1 12.32 -12.68 17.78
CA MET A 1 13.07 -12.89 16.52
C MET A 1 12.19 -12.35 15.42
N THR A 2 12.40 -11.10 15.00
CA THR A 2 11.67 -10.52 13.87
C THR A 2 12.11 -11.26 12.62
N GLU A 3 11.31 -12.21 12.16
CA GLU A 3 11.51 -12.83 10.86
C GLU A 3 11.64 -11.70 9.84
N ASN A 4 12.74 -11.72 9.10
CA ASN A 4 13.08 -10.71 8.11
C ASN A 4 12.09 -10.86 6.95
N LYS A 5 10.88 -10.32 7.13
CA LYS A 5 9.75 -10.48 6.20
C LYS A 5 10.22 -10.06 4.81
N PRO A 6 9.95 -10.82 3.73
CA PRO A 6 10.43 -10.47 2.41
C PRO A 6 9.99 -9.05 2.02
N LYS A 7 10.88 -8.25 1.42
CA LYS A 7 10.62 -6.84 1.06
C LYS A 7 9.35 -6.65 0.24
N GLN A 8 9.07 -7.59 -0.65
CA GLN A 8 7.84 -7.65 -1.45
C GLN A 8 6.57 -7.75 -0.59
N ILE A 9 6.61 -8.53 0.50
CA ILE A 9 5.50 -8.66 1.44
C ILE A 9 5.39 -7.40 2.30
N GLN A 10 6.52 -6.82 2.73
CA GLN A 10 6.52 -5.53 3.43
C GLN A 10 5.88 -4.43 2.58
N ALA A 11 6.12 -4.41 1.26
CA ALA A 11 5.50 -3.44 0.37
C ALA A 11 3.98 -3.61 0.29
N ILE A 12 3.49 -4.86 0.20
CA ILE A 12 2.05 -5.14 0.23
C ILE A 12 1.44 -4.71 1.57
N ASP A 13 2.10 -5.03 2.68
CA ASP A 13 1.60 -4.71 4.01
C ASP A 13 1.49 -3.19 4.23
N LEU A 14 2.47 -2.40 3.79
CA LEU A 14 2.40 -0.93 3.87
C LEU A 14 1.26 -0.36 3.03
N VAL A 15 1.02 -0.91 1.83
CA VAL A 15 -0.12 -0.49 1.00
C VAL A 15 -1.43 -0.84 1.69
N LYS A 16 -1.56 -2.06 2.23
CA LYS A 16 -2.75 -2.48 2.97
C LYS A 16 -3.00 -1.60 4.17
N GLU A 17 -1.99 -1.38 5.02
CA GLU A 17 -2.11 -0.56 6.22
C GLU A 17 -2.55 0.87 5.88
N LEU A 18 -1.93 1.49 4.88
CA LEU A 18 -2.33 2.83 4.42
C LEU A 18 -3.78 2.85 3.94
N PHE A 19 -4.18 1.88 3.11
CA PHE A 19 -5.54 1.86 2.57
C PHE A 19 -6.57 1.46 3.62
N GLU A 20 -6.21 0.65 4.63
CA GLU A 20 -7.04 0.39 5.80
C GLU A 20 -7.23 1.66 6.63
N HIS A 21 -6.18 2.47 6.77
CA HIS A 21 -6.26 3.77 7.44
C HIS A 21 -7.16 4.77 6.68
N ILE A 22 -7.07 4.81 5.34
CA ILE A 22 -7.85 5.75 4.51
C ILE A 22 -9.32 5.30 4.35
N HIS A 23 -9.56 4.01 4.14
CA HIS A 23 -10.87 3.48 3.72
C HIS A 23 -11.55 2.57 4.75
N GLY A 24 -10.88 2.21 5.86
CA GLY A 24 -11.36 1.23 6.83
C GLY A 24 -11.04 -0.22 6.43
N ASN A 25 -11.71 -1.18 7.06
CA ASN A 25 -11.38 -2.61 6.93
C ASN A 25 -11.38 -3.12 5.47
N LEU A 26 -10.18 -3.36 4.92
CA LEU A 26 -10.00 -3.77 3.52
C LEU A 26 -10.41 -5.22 3.25
N GLY A 27 -10.46 -6.08 4.28
CA GLY A 27 -10.95 -7.45 4.16
C GLY A 27 -12.41 -7.50 3.75
N LEU A 28 -13.22 -6.57 4.27
CA LEU A 28 -14.61 -6.38 3.83
C LEU A 28 -14.70 -5.80 2.42
N LEU A 29 -13.72 -5.00 2.03
CA LEU A 29 -13.64 -4.33 0.74
C LEU A 29 -12.98 -5.18 -0.37
N ARG A 30 -12.66 -6.46 -0.08
CA ARG A 30 -12.06 -7.44 -1.01
C ARG A 30 -10.82 -6.91 -1.74
N PHE A 31 -9.82 -6.51 -0.97
CA PHE A 31 -8.52 -6.10 -1.51
C PHE A 31 -7.82 -7.24 -2.25
N SER A 32 -7.39 -6.98 -3.48
CA SER A 32 -6.70 -7.92 -4.36
C SER A 32 -5.45 -7.29 -4.96
N VAL A 33 -4.31 -7.95 -4.85
CA VAL A 33 -3.07 -7.54 -5.52
C VAL A 33 -3.05 -8.16 -6.91
N GLU A 34 -2.98 -7.32 -7.94
CA GLU A 34 -2.93 -7.74 -9.34
C GLU A 34 -1.49 -7.84 -9.86
N LYS A 35 -0.60 -6.95 -9.39
CA LYS A 35 0.79 -6.91 -9.81
C LYS A 35 1.70 -6.46 -8.68
N LEU A 36 2.88 -7.04 -8.58
CA LEU A 36 3.92 -6.67 -7.63
C LEU A 36 5.28 -6.79 -8.31
N GLU A 37 5.95 -5.67 -8.54
CA GLU A 37 7.25 -5.64 -9.21
C GLU A 37 8.21 -4.66 -8.54
N PRO A 38 9.52 -4.94 -8.53
CA PRO A 38 10.50 -3.98 -8.07
C PRO A 38 10.62 -2.81 -9.05
N LYS A 39 10.61 -1.58 -8.53
CA LYS A 39 10.84 -0.36 -9.31
C LYS A 39 12.33 0.00 -9.25
N ASN A 40 12.97 0.16 -10.42
CA ASN A 40 14.41 0.41 -10.66
C ASN A 40 15.24 -0.77 -11.20
N GLY A 41 14.85 -1.23 -12.39
CA GLY A 41 15.82 -1.65 -13.42
C GLY A 41 16.23 -3.12 -13.45
N VAL A 42 15.91 -3.92 -12.42
CA VAL A 42 16.11 -5.37 -12.48
C VAL A 42 14.79 -6.08 -12.18
N PRO A 43 14.10 -6.63 -13.20
CA PRO A 43 12.92 -7.45 -12.97
C PRO A 43 13.27 -8.61 -12.03
N ASN A 44 12.35 -8.96 -11.13
CA ASN A 44 12.52 -10.00 -10.10
C ASN A 44 13.61 -9.74 -9.03
N ASN A 45 14.12 -8.51 -8.91
CA ASN A 45 15.00 -8.15 -7.78
C ASN A 45 14.23 -8.09 -6.45
N MET A 46 14.18 -9.22 -5.75
CA MET A 46 13.56 -9.35 -4.43
C MET A 46 14.23 -8.51 -3.34
N ASN A 47 15.44 -8.01 -3.58
CA ASN A 47 16.15 -7.12 -2.66
C ASN A 47 15.86 -5.64 -2.90
N SER A 48 15.01 -5.30 -3.87
CA SER A 48 14.63 -3.91 -4.14
C SER A 48 14.03 -3.24 -2.91
N ASN A 49 14.43 -1.99 -2.68
CA ASN A 49 13.83 -1.12 -1.67
C ASN A 49 12.58 -0.40 -2.18
N THR A 50 12.38 -0.38 -3.49
CA THR A 50 11.22 0.27 -4.12
C THR A 50 10.40 -0.76 -4.88
N TRP A 51 9.09 -0.75 -4.65
CA TRP A 51 8.14 -1.69 -5.22
C TRP A 51 6.98 -0.95 -5.86
N GLU A 52 6.51 -1.45 -6.99
CA GLU A 52 5.30 -1.04 -7.66
C GLU A 52 4.24 -2.13 -7.42
N VAL A 53 3.11 -1.73 -6.86
CA VAL A 53 2.00 -2.59 -6.48
C VAL A 53 0.77 -2.12 -7.24
N ILE A 54 0.25 -2.95 -8.14
CA ILE A 54 -1.10 -2.75 -8.69
C ILE A 54 -2.05 -3.58 -7.87
N PHE A 55 -3.08 -2.94 -7.35
CA PHE A 55 -4.10 -3.60 -6.55
C PHE A 55 -5.46 -2.97 -6.81
N SER A 56 -6.49 -3.69 -6.41
CA SER A 56 -7.86 -3.24 -6.54
C SER A 56 -8.70 -3.65 -5.34
N PHE A 57 -9.68 -2.81 -5.01
CA PHE A 57 -10.63 -3.08 -3.94
C PHE A 57 -11.94 -2.36 -4.20
N TYR A 58 -13.01 -2.81 -3.55
CA TYR A 58 -14.32 -2.18 -3.61
C TYR A 58 -14.33 -1.01 -2.64
N LYS A 59 -14.43 0.24 -3.12
CA LYS A 59 -14.42 1.43 -2.24
C LYS A 59 -15.48 1.39 -1.14
N THR A 60 -16.61 0.72 -1.41
CA THR A 60 -17.72 0.54 -0.46
C THR A 60 -18.33 -0.84 -0.63
N LEU A 61 -19.07 -1.32 0.38
CA LEU A 61 -19.82 -2.59 0.31
C LEU A 61 -20.88 -2.62 -0.80
N SER A 62 -21.36 -1.45 -1.25
CA SER A 62 -22.35 -1.31 -2.31
C SER A 62 -21.73 -1.09 -3.69
N SER A 63 -20.41 -1.00 -3.79
CA SER A 63 -19.72 -0.83 -5.08
C SER A 63 -19.93 -2.08 -5.94
N GLN A 64 -20.31 -1.89 -7.20
CA GLN A 64 -20.49 -3.00 -8.15
C GLN A 64 -19.19 -3.41 -8.85
N GLN A 65 -18.19 -2.53 -8.86
CA GLN A 65 -16.91 -2.76 -9.51
C GLN A 65 -15.77 -2.34 -8.57
N PRO A 66 -14.65 -3.08 -8.56
CA PRO A 66 -13.48 -2.68 -7.80
C PRO A 66 -12.80 -1.49 -8.48
N THR A 67 -12.23 -0.60 -7.68
CA THR A 67 -11.36 0.47 -8.17
C THR A 67 -9.93 -0.04 -8.20
N LYS A 68 -9.22 0.23 -9.29
CA LYS A 68 -7.80 -0.13 -9.48
C LYS A 68 -6.89 1.02 -9.11
N TYR A 69 -5.75 0.68 -8.52
CA TYR A 69 -4.73 1.62 -8.09
C TYR A 69 -3.35 1.12 -8.47
N LEU A 70 -2.49 2.07 -8.82
CA LEU A 70 -1.05 1.89 -8.94
C LEU A 70 -0.42 2.55 -7.71
N ALA A 71 0.26 1.78 -6.87
CA ALA A 71 1.07 2.28 -5.77
C ALA A 71 2.56 2.05 -6.02
N GLU A 72 3.37 3.01 -5.60
CA GLU A 72 4.81 2.98 -5.53
C GLU A 72 5.20 3.09 -4.06
N VAL A 73 5.90 2.08 -3.56
CA VAL A 73 6.28 1.94 -2.16
C VAL A 73 7.78 2.02 -2.04
N ILE A 74 8.27 2.91 -1.20
CA ILE A 74 9.68 3.03 -0.83
C ILE A 74 9.80 2.53 0.61
N LEU A 75 10.36 1.33 0.78
CA LEU A 75 10.44 0.65 2.07
C LEU A 75 11.32 1.38 3.08
N ASP A 76 12.44 1.93 2.63
CA ASP A 76 13.44 2.61 3.47
C ASP A 76 12.83 3.82 4.21
N THR A 77 11.98 4.57 3.53
CA THR A 77 11.35 5.79 4.05
C THR A 77 9.89 5.60 4.43
N LYS A 78 9.34 4.40 4.26
CA LYS A 78 7.92 4.06 4.42
C LYS A 78 6.99 5.02 3.67
N ILE A 79 7.43 5.48 2.50
CA ILE A 79 6.64 6.35 1.63
C ILE A 79 5.84 5.49 0.67
N VAL A 80 4.54 5.73 0.60
CA VAL A 80 3.62 5.10 -0.35
C VAL A 80 2.99 6.20 -1.19
N SER A 81 3.19 6.12 -2.50
CA SER A 81 2.58 7.03 -3.46
C SER A 81 1.65 6.27 -4.38
N PHE A 82 0.41 6.71 -4.53
CA PHE A 82 -0.56 5.98 -5.35
C PHE A 82 -1.45 6.90 -6.19
N ASN A 83 -2.01 6.34 -7.26
CA ASN A 83 -3.06 6.95 -8.06
C ASN A 83 -4.07 5.89 -8.51
N GLU A 84 -5.31 6.31 -8.69
CA GLU A 84 -6.29 5.49 -9.39
C GLU A 84 -5.87 5.30 -10.85
N ILE A 85 -6.13 4.12 -11.41
CA ILE A 85 -5.86 3.78 -12.81
C ILE A 85 -7.10 3.21 -13.49
N ASP A 86 -7.23 3.45 -14.80
CA ASP A 86 -8.24 2.82 -15.64
C ASP A 86 -7.84 1.38 -16.03
N GLU A 87 -8.71 0.68 -16.77
CA GLU A 87 -8.45 -0.67 -17.26
C GLU A 87 -7.25 -0.74 -18.23
N SER A 88 -6.88 0.38 -18.85
CA SER A 88 -5.69 0.48 -19.70
C SER A 88 -4.41 0.76 -18.89
N GLY A 89 -4.50 0.86 -17.57
CA GLY A 89 -3.39 1.15 -16.67
C GLY A 89 -2.98 2.63 -16.64
N LYS A 90 -3.80 3.53 -17.19
CA LYS A 90 -3.50 4.97 -17.21
C LYS A 90 -4.01 5.64 -15.95
N PRO A 91 -3.26 6.61 -15.38
CA PRO A 91 -3.72 7.38 -14.23
C PRO A 91 -5.01 8.13 -14.55
N THR A 92 -6.03 7.97 -13.72
CA THR A 92 -7.29 8.73 -13.82
C THR A 92 -7.29 9.96 -12.91
N GLU A 93 -6.42 9.97 -11.90
CA GLU A 93 -6.31 11.03 -10.90
C GLU A 93 -4.86 11.45 -10.64
N LYS A 94 -4.69 12.57 -9.94
CA LYS A 94 -3.37 13.03 -9.48
C LYS A 94 -2.77 12.04 -8.47
N LYS A 95 -1.48 11.74 -8.62
CA LYS A 95 -0.69 10.93 -7.67
C LYS A 95 -0.74 11.56 -6.28
N LYS A 96 -1.17 10.78 -5.30
CA LYS A 96 -1.15 11.10 -3.86
C LYS A 96 0.07 10.43 -3.23
N THR A 97 0.66 11.08 -2.24
CA THR A 97 1.86 10.57 -1.56
C THR A 97 1.66 10.66 -0.06
N TYR A 98 1.88 9.55 0.64
CA TYR A 98 1.76 9.43 2.08
C TYR A 98 3.06 8.88 2.64
N GLN A 99 3.49 9.42 3.77
CA GLN A 99 4.58 8.86 4.56
C GLN A 99 3.97 8.27 5.83
N ILE A 100 4.16 6.97 6.03
CA ILE A 100 3.67 6.29 7.22
C ILE A 100 4.68 6.58 8.32
N VAL A 101 4.34 7.52 9.19
CA VAL A 101 5.07 7.78 10.44
C VAL A 101 4.47 6.86 11.50
N GLU A 102 5.29 6.02 12.13
CA GLU A 102 4.88 5.35 13.36
C GLU A 102 4.63 6.44 14.40
N GLU A 103 3.37 6.69 14.76
CA GLU A 103 3.06 7.38 16.00
C GLU A 103 3.66 6.52 17.12
N ALA A 104 4.77 6.97 17.68
CA ALA A 104 5.22 6.49 18.98
C ALA A 104 4.04 6.67 19.93
N SER A 105 3.43 5.57 20.34
CA SER A 105 2.31 5.60 21.28
C SER A 105 2.78 6.27 22.56
N GLU A 106 2.43 7.53 22.78
CA GLU A 106 2.46 8.14 24.10
C GLU A 106 1.39 7.42 24.94
N GLU A 107 1.82 6.46 25.77
CA GLU A 107 1.05 6.02 26.91
C GLU A 107 0.66 7.27 27.73
N PRO A 108 -0.62 7.53 28.03
CA PRO A 108 -0.95 8.47 29.07
C PRO A 108 -0.56 7.83 30.40
N GLU A 109 0.62 8.18 30.92
CA GLU A 109 0.99 7.90 32.31
C GLU A 109 -0.11 8.47 33.21
N ALA A 110 -0.90 7.56 33.79
CA ALA A 110 -1.87 7.86 34.82
C ALA A 110 -1.14 8.49 36.02
N LYS A 111 -1.22 9.82 36.15
CA LYS A 111 -0.82 10.50 37.39
C LYS A 111 -1.90 10.31 38.45
N LYS A 112 -1.45 9.59 39.47
CA LYS A 112 -2.01 9.19 40.76
C LYS A 112 -2.50 10.36 41.61
#